data_AF-A0A5S4ESS6-F1
#
_entry.id   AF-A0A5S4ESS6-F1
#
_cell.length_a   1.000
_cell.length_b   1.000
_cell.length_c   1.000
_cell.angle_alpha   90.00
_cell.angle_beta   90.00
_cell.angle_gamma   90.00
#
_symmetry.space_group_name_H-M   'P 1'
#
loop_
_entity.id
_entity.type
_entity.pdbx_description
1 polymer ?
#
loop_
_entity_poly.entity_id
_entity_poly.type
_entity_poly.pdbx_seq_one_letter_code
_entity_poly.pdbx_strand_id
1 'polypeptide(L)'
;MALMTWQPGQPIRTQQDEADWQEWKRQTKAEGQRYRRSQYRRIDYIDVSDDAAVIIDREVRTAQREHRYVDSTYSAVLNRIVTEWAGAPE
;
A
#
# COMPACT_ATOMS: atom_id res chain seq x y z
N MET A 1 -9.47 -14.81 -11.67
CA MET A 1 -9.57 -15.12 -10.23
C MET A 1 -10.21 -16.49 -10.12
N ALA A 2 -9.57 -17.44 -9.43
CA ALA A 2 -10.21 -18.72 -9.15
C ALA A 2 -11.48 -18.45 -8.33
N LEU A 3 -12.59 -19.09 -8.72
CA LEU A 3 -13.85 -18.99 -7.98
C LEU A 3 -13.68 -19.71 -6.63
N MET A 4 -13.67 -18.96 -5.54
CA MET A 4 -13.79 -19.51 -4.19
C MET A 4 -15.21 -20.03 -3.97
N THR A 5 -15.32 -21.15 -3.27
CA THR A 5 -16.60 -21.78 -2.94
C THR A 5 -17.15 -21.22 -1.63
N TRP A 6 -16.27 -20.95 -0.65
CA TRP A 6 -16.61 -20.25 0.60
C TRP A 6 -16.62 -18.72 0.44
N GLN A 7 -17.54 -18.04 1.13
CA GLN A 7 -17.65 -16.58 1.14
C GLN A 7 -17.60 -15.97 2.56
N PRO A 8 -17.18 -14.70 2.72
CA PRO A 8 -17.16 -14.02 4.01
C PRO A 8 -18.51 -14.06 4.72
N GLY A 9 -18.49 -14.45 6.00
CA GLY A 9 -19.69 -14.60 6.82
C GLY A 9 -20.32 -16.00 6.78
N GLN A 10 -19.87 -16.89 5.88
CA GLN A 10 -20.27 -18.29 5.90
C GLN A 10 -19.47 -19.10 6.91
N PRO A 11 -20.05 -20.14 7.52
CA PRO A 11 -19.32 -21.03 8.40
C PRO A 11 -18.29 -21.87 7.62
N ILE A 12 -17.09 -22.04 8.19
CA ILE A 12 -16.06 -22.95 7.67
C ILE A 12 -16.41 -24.37 8.13
N ARG A 13 -16.74 -25.26 7.20
CA ARG A 13 -17.18 -26.64 7.51
C ARG A 13 -16.27 -27.70 6.90
N THR A 14 -15.56 -27.36 5.83
CA THR A 14 -14.69 -28.28 5.08
C THR A 14 -13.25 -27.77 5.03
N GLN A 15 -12.33 -28.64 4.64
CA GLN A 15 -10.94 -28.21 4.36
C GLN A 15 -10.86 -27.23 3.19
N GLN A 16 -11.77 -27.33 2.21
CA GLN A 16 -11.83 -26.39 1.10
C GLN A 16 -12.26 -24.99 1.59
N ASP A 17 -13.23 -24.92 2.51
CA ASP A 17 -13.66 -23.65 3.10
C ASP A 17 -12.50 -22.97 3.86
N GLU A 18 -11.69 -23.74 4.57
CA GLU A 18 -10.50 -23.21 5.27
C GLU A 18 -9.47 -22.67 4.27
N ALA A 19 -9.20 -23.40 3.19
CA ALA A 19 -8.27 -22.95 2.14
C ALA A 19 -8.77 -21.65 1.47
N ASP A 20 -10.05 -21.58 1.14
CA ASP A 20 -10.70 -20.41 0.56
C ASP A 20 -10.67 -19.22 1.55
N TRP A 21 -10.94 -19.44 2.83
CA TRP A 21 -10.86 -18.41 3.87
C TRP A 21 -9.45 -17.84 4.01
N GLN A 22 -8.43 -18.68 4.02
CA GLN A 22 -7.03 -18.24 4.13
C GLN A 22 -6.60 -17.42 2.91
N GLU A 23 -7.00 -17.85 1.72
CA GLU A 23 -6.75 -17.10 0.48
C GLU A 23 -7.47 -15.74 0.51
N TRP A 24 -8.75 -15.71 0.89
CA TRP A 24 -9.50 -14.47 1.03
C TRP A 24 -8.85 -13.51 2.04
N LYS A 25 -8.43 -14.03 3.20
CA LYS A 25 -7.76 -13.26 4.25
C LYS A 25 -6.46 -12.64 3.73
N ARG A 26 -5.67 -13.40 2.97
CA ARG A 26 -4.41 -12.93 2.39
C ARG A 26 -4.65 -11.84 1.34
N GLN A 27 -5.61 -12.05 0.43
CA GLN A 27 -5.97 -11.07 -0.60
C GLN A 27 -6.49 -9.77 0.03
N THR A 28 -7.43 -9.88 0.97
CA THR A 28 -8.00 -8.73 1.69
C THR A 28 -6.93 -7.95 2.45
N LYS A 29 -5.98 -8.64 3.10
CA LYS A 29 -4.84 -7.98 3.76
C LYS A 29 -3.95 -7.25 2.76
N ALA A 30 -3.64 -7.86 1.62
CA ALA A 30 -2.81 -7.26 0.57
C ALA A 30 -3.49 -6.02 -0.05
N GLU A 31 -4.78 -6.09 -0.33
CA GLU A 31 -5.57 -4.96 -0.83
C GLU A 31 -5.67 -3.83 0.20
N GLY A 32 -5.96 -4.15 1.46
CA GLY A 32 -5.95 -3.17 2.54
C GLY A 32 -4.58 -2.53 2.75
N GLN A 33 -3.48 -3.24 2.47
CA GLN A 33 -2.14 -2.66 2.45
C GLN A 33 -1.92 -1.73 1.24
N ARG A 34 -2.32 -2.14 0.03
CA ARG A 34 -2.27 -1.29 -1.17
C ARG A 34 -3.05 0.01 -0.99
N TYR A 35 -4.28 -0.08 -0.47
CA TYR A 35 -5.11 1.09 -0.17
C TYR A 35 -4.42 2.02 0.84
N ARG A 36 -3.94 1.50 1.98
CA ARG A 36 -3.24 2.33 2.96
C ARG A 36 -2.01 3.01 2.38
N ARG A 37 -1.24 2.33 1.54
CA ARG A 37 -0.05 2.89 0.85
C ARG A 37 -0.38 3.93 -0.22
N SER A 38 -1.62 3.97 -0.71
CA SER A 38 -2.08 5.03 -1.61
C SER A 38 -2.61 6.26 -0.86
N GLN A 39 -3.05 6.10 0.40
CA GLN A 39 -3.71 7.16 1.16
C GLN A 39 -2.80 7.87 2.17
N TYR A 40 -1.86 7.14 2.81
CA TYR A 40 -1.14 7.67 3.97
C TYR A 40 0.35 7.92 3.68
N ARG A 41 0.88 9.00 4.25
CA ARG A 41 2.31 9.39 4.33
C ARG A 41 3.11 8.46 5.26
N ARG A 42 2.87 7.15 5.19
CA ARG A 42 3.20 6.23 6.27
C ARG A 42 4.68 5.82 6.21
N ILE A 43 5.44 6.28 7.19
CA ILE A 43 6.38 5.41 7.91
C ILE A 43 5.57 4.90 9.09
N ASP A 44 5.12 3.64 9.03
CA ASP A 44 4.49 2.99 10.19
C ASP A 44 5.45 3.23 11.38
N TYR A 45 4.97 3.86 12.46
CA TYR A 45 5.71 4.14 13.72
C TYR A 45 6.51 5.45 13.87
N ILE A 46 6.41 6.43 12.95
CA ILE A 46 7.06 7.76 13.13
C ILE A 46 6.08 8.89 12.81
N ASP A 47 6.04 9.91 13.67
CA ASP A 47 5.37 11.18 13.36
C ASP A 47 6.12 11.90 12.25
N VAL A 48 5.43 12.18 11.15
CA VAL A 48 5.98 13.00 10.05
C VAL A 48 5.80 14.46 10.44
N SER A 49 6.91 15.20 10.57
CA SER A 49 6.85 16.65 10.84
C SER A 49 6.09 17.38 9.73
N ASP A 50 5.50 18.54 10.05
CA ASP A 50 4.74 19.33 9.08
C ASP A 50 5.59 19.71 7.85
N ASP A 51 6.86 20.07 8.05
CA ASP A 51 7.79 20.38 6.97
C ASP A 51 8.02 19.19 6.04
N ALA A 52 8.23 18.00 6.61
CA ALA A 52 8.39 16.78 5.83
C ALA A 52 7.09 16.41 5.09
N ALA A 53 5.92 16.61 5.73
CA ALA A 53 4.63 16.35 5.12
C ALA A 53 4.39 17.22 3.89
N VAL A 54 4.75 18.51 3.94
CA VAL A 54 4.64 19.45 2.81
C VAL A 54 5.48 18.98 1.62
N ILE A 55 6.72 18.54 1.87
CA ILE A 55 7.61 18.01 0.84
C ILE A 55 7.01 16.75 0.21
N ILE A 56 6.60 15.78 1.02
CA ILE A 56 6.03 14.51 0.55
C ILE A 56 4.77 14.75 -0.29
N ASP A 57 3.87 15.62 0.16
CA ASP A 57 2.63 15.95 -0.55
C ASP A 57 2.86 16.64 -1.88
N ARG A 58 3.88 17.51 -1.95
CA ARG A 58 4.28 18.14 -3.20
C ARG A 58 4.74 17.09 -4.21
N GLU A 59 5.62 16.19 -3.80
CA GLU A 59 6.17 15.15 -4.69
C GLU A 59 5.10 14.14 -5.15
N VAL A 60 4.15 13.79 -4.27
CA VAL A 60 2.99 12.95 -4.62
C VAL A 60 2.10 13.61 -5.67
N ARG A 61 1.80 14.91 -5.51
CA ARG A 61 1.01 15.66 -6.50
C ARG A 61 1.71 15.74 -7.86
N THR A 62 3.02 15.97 -7.86
CA THR A 62 3.83 15.97 -9.09
C THR A 62 3.76 14.60 -9.77
N ALA A 63 4.00 13.51 -9.02
CA ALA A 63 3.97 12.16 -9.57
C ALA A 63 2.58 11.75 -10.11
N GLN A 64 1.49 12.20 -9.47
CA GLN A 64 0.13 11.99 -9.96
C GLN A 64 -0.14 12.75 -11.26
N ARG A 65 0.23 14.04 -11.33
CA ARG A 65 0.06 14.86 -12.54
C ARG A 65 0.80 14.26 -13.73
N GLU A 66 1.97 13.70 -13.48
CA GLU A 66 2.81 13.10 -14.51
C GLU A 66 2.48 11.62 -14.78
N HIS A 67 1.48 11.05 -14.09
CA HIS A 67 1.12 9.64 -14.17
C HIS A 67 2.31 8.68 -13.99
N ARG A 68 3.31 9.06 -13.19
CA ARG A 68 4.55 8.28 -13.01
C ARG A 68 4.33 6.92 -12.36
N TYR A 69 3.30 6.78 -11.53
CA TYR A 69 3.03 5.55 -10.77
C TYR A 69 1.56 5.14 -10.92
N VAL A 70 1.34 3.86 -11.22
CA VAL A 70 0.01 3.28 -11.46
C VAL A 70 -0.74 3.05 -10.14
N ASP A 71 -0.03 2.69 -9.07
CA ASP A 71 -0.59 2.42 -7.74
C ASP A 71 0.39 2.81 -6.61
N SER A 72 -0.13 3.15 -5.43
CA SER A 72 0.65 3.42 -4.19
C SER A 72 1.57 4.66 -4.24
N THR A 73 1.04 5.82 -4.65
CA THR A 73 1.84 7.03 -4.90
C THR A 73 2.72 7.47 -3.73
N TYR A 74 2.23 7.43 -2.48
CA TYR A 74 3.04 7.82 -1.32
C TYR A 74 4.26 6.90 -1.13
N SER A 75 4.07 5.58 -1.15
CA SER A 75 5.17 4.62 -0.97
C SER A 75 6.19 4.70 -2.11
N ALA A 76 5.74 4.90 -3.36
CA ALA A 76 6.63 5.04 -4.50
C ALA A 76 7.46 6.33 -4.43
N VAL A 77 6.83 7.44 -4.05
CA VAL A 77 7.51 8.73 -3.84
C VAL A 77 8.52 8.64 -2.71
N LEU A 78 8.17 8.03 -1.57
CA LEU A 78 9.09 7.85 -0.45
C LEU A 78 10.30 7.00 -0.84
N ASN A 79 10.08 5.87 -1.52
CA ASN A 79 11.18 5.02 -1.99
C ASN A 79 12.11 5.78 -2.94
N ARG A 80 11.53 6.58 -3.86
CA ARG A 80 12.31 7.42 -4.77
C ARG A 80 13.14 8.46 -4.01
N ILE A 81 12.51 9.22 -3.12
CA ILE A 81 13.18 10.24 -2.29
C ILE A 81 14.36 9.62 -1.55
N VAL A 82 14.15 8.50 -0.84
CA VAL A 82 15.22 7.81 -0.12
C VAL A 82 16.32 7.33 -1.07
N THR A 83 15.98 6.73 -2.20
CA THR A 83 16.97 6.19 -3.15
C THR A 83 17.79 7.29 -3.82
N GLU A 84 17.14 8.37 -4.27
CA GLU A 84 17.79 9.49 -4.97
C GLU A 84 18.60 10.37 -4.01
N TRP A 85 18.08 10.63 -2.80
CA TRP A 85 18.72 11.56 -1.87
C TRP A 85 19.79 10.89 -1.02
N ALA A 86 19.65 9.59 -0.69
CA ALA A 86 20.74 8.85 -0.06
C ALA A 86 21.88 8.53 -1.04
N GLY A 87 21.61 8.59 -2.36
CA GLY A 87 22.61 8.42 -3.41
C GLY A 87 23.26 9.72 -3.89
N ALA A 88 22.81 10.88 -3.39
CA ALA A 88 23.42 12.16 -3.72
C ALA A 88 24.75 12.30 -2.95
N PRO A 89 25.89 12.58 -3.62
CA PRO A 89 27.11 12.95 -2.92
C PRO A 89 26.90 14.28 -2.17
N GLU A 90 27.47 14.39 -0.96
CA GLU A 90 27.45 15.61 -0.13
C GLU A 90 27.96 16.86 -0.87
#